data_AF-M5BZA9-F1
#
_entry.id   AF-M5BZA9-F1
#
_cell.length_a   1.000
_cell.length_b   1.000
_cell.length_c   1.000
_cell.angle_alpha   90.00
_cell.angle_beta   90.00
_cell.angle_gamma   90.00
#
_symmetry.space_group_name_H-M   'P 1'
#
loop_
_entity.id
_entity.type
_entity.pdbx_description
1 polymer ?
#
loop_
_entity_poly.entity_id
_entity_poly.type
_entity_poly.pdbx_seq_one_letter_code
_entity_poly.pdbx_strand_id
1 'polypeptide(L)'
;MIMQLLAGANLIEIDFNLKEDRALFGAAQKLFALIISVGHATVYVLTGLYGQPSELGAGVCLLLILQLVVGALIVILLDELLQKGYGLGSGVSLFIATNICESIVWKAFSPTTVNTGRGPEFEGAIVALFHMLFTWNDKSRALKEAFWRERLPNIMNLIATVVVFAVVIYLQGFRIEIPVKSNRFRGQRGSYPVKLFYTSNMPIMLESALTSNVYILSQMLFNRFPDNFLVRMLGVWEPLEDSQQLMAKSGIAYYMSPPHTLKSAFLDPIHTAIYVTFILTACALFSKTWIEVSGSGPRDVAKQLKDQQMVMAGHREGSMYKELKRVIPTAAAFGGAILGLLSVSADLMGALV
;
A
#
# COMPACT_ATOMS: atom_id res chain seq x y z
N MET A 1 -13.12 -2.83 2.40
CA MET A 1 -12.51 -4.05 1.82
C MET A 1 -13.27 -5.32 2.17
N ILE A 2 -13.35 -5.77 3.43
CA ILE A 2 -14.08 -7.01 3.79
C ILE A 2 -15.54 -7.01 3.31
N MET A 3 -16.28 -5.92 3.57
CA MET A 3 -17.67 -5.78 3.10
C MET A 3 -17.80 -5.74 1.57
N GLN A 4 -16.81 -5.18 0.87
CA GLN A 4 -16.80 -5.14 -0.60
C GLN A 4 -16.50 -6.54 -1.18
N LEU A 5 -15.63 -7.32 -0.53
CA LEU A 5 -15.36 -8.69 -0.91
C LEU A 5 -16.58 -9.59 -0.66
N LEU A 6 -17.30 -9.41 0.45
CA LEU A 6 -18.55 -10.12 0.74
C LEU A 6 -19.64 -9.82 -0.28
N ALA A 7 -19.78 -8.54 -0.69
CA ALA A 7 -20.72 -8.14 -1.73
C ALA A 7 -20.29 -8.66 -3.12
N GLY A 8 -19.01 -8.54 -3.48
CA GLY A 8 -18.50 -9.00 -4.78
C GLY A 8 -18.44 -10.52 -4.94
N ALA A 9 -18.32 -11.27 -3.84
CA ALA A 9 -18.42 -12.73 -3.83
C ALA A 9 -19.88 -13.23 -3.97
N ASN A 10 -20.87 -12.33 -4.09
CA ASN A 10 -22.31 -12.63 -4.06
C ASN A 10 -22.73 -13.45 -2.84
N LEU A 11 -21.99 -13.39 -1.73
CA LEU A 11 -22.39 -14.01 -0.45
C LEU A 11 -23.52 -13.23 0.21
N ILE A 12 -23.64 -11.94 -0.14
CA ILE A 12 -24.74 -11.06 0.25
C ILE A 12 -25.25 -10.41 -1.04
N GLU A 13 -26.47 -10.76 -1.45
CA GLU A 13 -27.14 -10.10 -2.56
C GLU A 13 -27.61 -8.72 -2.09
N ILE A 14 -27.00 -7.66 -2.61
CA ILE A 14 -27.35 -6.28 -2.30
C ILE A 14 -27.69 -5.59 -3.60
N ASP A 15 -28.92 -5.09 -3.72
CA ASP A 15 -29.32 -4.32 -4.89
C ASP A 15 -28.92 -2.85 -4.69
N PHE A 16 -27.83 -2.43 -5.34
CA PHE A 16 -27.35 -1.05 -5.27
C PHE A 16 -28.31 -0.03 -5.94
N ASN A 17 -29.37 -0.49 -6.61
CA ASN A 17 -30.43 0.38 -7.13
C ASN A 17 -31.41 0.81 -6.03
N LEU A 18 -31.56 0.02 -4.97
CA LEU A 18 -32.42 0.33 -3.83
C LEU A 18 -31.68 1.25 -2.85
N LYS A 19 -32.31 2.40 -2.57
CA LYS A 19 -31.75 3.41 -1.65
C LYS A 19 -31.62 2.88 -0.22
N GLU A 20 -32.55 2.03 0.21
CA GLU A 20 -32.55 1.43 1.55
C GLU A 20 -31.38 0.45 1.73
N ASP A 21 -31.17 -0.45 0.77
CA ASP A 21 -30.05 -1.41 0.78
C ASP A 21 -28.69 -0.71 0.77
N ARG A 22 -28.57 0.37 -0.02
CA ARG A 22 -27.34 1.17 -0.05
C ARG A 22 -27.07 1.88 1.28
N ALA A 23 -28.12 2.35 1.95
CA ALA A 23 -28.00 2.97 3.27
C ALA A 23 -27.65 1.94 4.35
N LEU A 24 -28.28 0.76 4.33
CA LEU A 24 -27.99 -0.36 5.22
C LEU A 24 -26.55 -0.85 5.06
N PHE A 25 -26.08 -1.04 3.82
CA PHE A 25 -24.70 -1.44 3.55
C PHE A 25 -23.69 -0.41 4.07
N GLY A 26 -23.96 0.88 3.84
CA GLY A 26 -23.14 1.97 4.38
C GLY A 26 -23.12 2.00 5.90
N ALA A 27 -24.26 1.78 6.55
CA ALA A 27 -24.35 1.72 8.02
C ALA A 27 -23.61 0.49 8.59
N ALA A 28 -23.80 -0.69 7.98
CA ALA A 28 -23.12 -1.93 8.37
C ALA A 28 -21.60 -1.79 8.23
N GLN A 29 -21.12 -1.22 7.13
CA GLN A 29 -19.69 -0.99 6.91
C GLN A 29 -19.08 -0.13 8.03
N LYS A 30 -19.78 0.90 8.51
CA LYS A 30 -19.33 1.74 9.62
C LYS A 30 -19.35 1.01 10.96
N LEU A 31 -20.40 0.25 11.22
CA LEU A 31 -20.51 -0.54 12.45
C LEU A 31 -19.38 -1.57 12.55
N PHE A 32 -19.07 -2.27 11.45
CA PHE A 32 -17.92 -3.16 11.39
C PHE A 32 -16.59 -2.40 11.54
N ALA A 33 -16.43 -1.23 10.91
CA ALA A 33 -15.23 -0.41 11.07
C ALA A 33 -15.01 0.01 12.55
N LEU A 34 -16.08 0.38 13.25
CA LEU A 34 -16.03 0.73 14.66
C LEU A 34 -15.64 -0.48 15.53
N ILE A 35 -16.27 -1.64 15.31
CA ILE A 35 -15.96 -2.86 16.06
C ILE A 35 -14.49 -3.28 15.85
N ILE A 36 -14.02 -3.24 14.60
CA ILE A 36 -12.63 -3.57 14.27
C ILE A 36 -11.68 -2.56 14.93
N SER A 37 -12.02 -1.27 14.92
CA SER A 37 -11.21 -0.24 15.57
C SER A 37 -11.09 -0.44 17.08
N VAL A 38 -12.18 -0.81 17.76
CA VAL A 38 -12.16 -1.12 19.20
C VAL A 38 -11.31 -2.36 19.46
N GLY A 39 -11.45 -3.40 18.63
CA GLY A 39 -10.64 -4.61 18.69
C GLY A 39 -9.15 -4.33 18.51
N HIS A 40 -8.78 -3.58 17.47
CA HIS A 40 -7.39 -3.18 17.21
C HIS A 40 -6.82 -2.34 18.35
N ALA A 41 -7.53 -1.29 18.79
CA ALA A 41 -7.06 -0.44 19.89
C ALA A 41 -6.78 -1.27 21.17
N THR A 42 -7.66 -2.21 21.48
CA THR A 42 -7.49 -3.11 22.62
C THR A 42 -6.27 -4.01 22.45
N VAL A 43 -6.07 -4.59 21.26
CA VAL A 43 -4.90 -5.42 20.97
C VAL A 43 -3.60 -4.60 21.04
N TYR A 44 -3.56 -3.40 20.48
CA TYR A 44 -2.37 -2.53 20.51
C TYR A 44 -1.94 -2.15 21.94
N VAL A 45 -2.90 -1.87 22.82
CA VAL A 45 -2.59 -1.54 24.22
C VAL A 45 -2.19 -2.79 25.02
N LEU A 46 -2.89 -3.92 24.83
CA LEU A 46 -2.60 -5.17 25.55
C LEU A 46 -1.32 -5.87 25.09
N THR A 47 -0.87 -5.62 23.86
CA THR A 47 0.40 -6.17 23.34
C THR A 47 1.64 -5.50 23.94
N GLY A 48 1.45 -4.43 24.72
CA GLY A 48 2.54 -3.77 25.44
C GLY A 48 3.45 -2.92 24.55
N LEU A 49 3.02 -2.58 23.33
CA LEU A 49 3.74 -1.66 22.44
C LEU A 49 3.96 -0.27 23.07
N TYR A 50 3.08 0.12 24.00
CA TYR A 50 3.19 1.36 24.78
C TYR A 50 3.86 1.16 26.16
N GLY A 51 4.26 -0.07 26.50
CA GLY A 51 4.81 -0.48 27.79
C GLY A 51 4.00 -1.62 28.45
N GLN A 52 4.59 -2.31 29.43
CA GLN A 52 3.92 -3.45 30.06
C GLN A 52 2.64 -3.00 30.79
N PRO A 53 1.48 -3.68 30.58
CA PRO A 53 0.22 -3.30 31.22
C PRO A 53 0.28 -3.22 32.76
N SER A 54 1.20 -3.96 33.37
CA SER A 54 1.46 -3.98 34.82
C SER A 54 2.15 -2.71 35.34
N GLU A 55 2.93 -2.01 34.51
CA GLU A 55 3.67 -0.80 34.88
C GLU A 55 2.87 0.48 34.59
N LEU A 56 2.04 0.47 33.54
CA LEU A 56 1.20 1.63 33.17
C LEU A 56 -0.02 1.83 34.08
N GLY A 57 -0.47 0.76 34.74
CA GLY A 57 -1.70 0.76 35.53
C GLY A 57 -2.96 0.69 34.67
N ALA A 58 -3.95 -0.09 35.13
CA ALA A 58 -5.18 -0.37 34.38
C ALA A 58 -5.97 0.89 33.96
N GLY A 59 -5.88 1.96 34.74
CA GLY A 59 -6.53 3.24 34.44
C GLY A 59 -5.95 3.95 33.21
N VAL A 60 -4.61 3.95 33.05
CA VAL A 60 -3.95 4.59 31.89
C VAL A 60 -4.16 3.75 30.63
N CYS A 61 -4.13 2.42 30.75
CA CYS A 61 -4.46 1.53 29.64
C CYS A 61 -5.88 1.77 29.12
N LEU A 62 -6.87 1.94 30.02
CA LEU A 62 -8.25 2.23 29.63
C LEU A 62 -8.36 3.60 28.95
N LEU A 63 -7.65 4.61 29.45
CA LEU A 63 -7.62 5.95 28.85
C LEU A 63 -7.00 5.92 27.45
N LEU A 64 -5.90 5.18 27.25
CA LEU A 64 -5.28 4.98 25.93
C LEU A 64 -6.23 4.32 24.94
N ILE A 65 -6.93 3.26 25.35
CA ILE A 65 -7.92 2.58 24.49
C ILE A 65 -9.02 3.58 24.09
N LEU A 66 -9.55 4.34 25.04
CA LEU A 66 -10.59 5.34 24.77
C LEU A 66 -10.10 6.42 23.82
N GLN A 67 -8.89 6.93 23.99
CA GLN A 67 -8.30 7.94 23.12
C GLN A 67 -8.11 7.42 21.67
N LEU A 68 -7.64 6.18 21.51
CA LEU A 68 -7.50 5.54 20.20
C LEU A 68 -8.85 5.34 19.51
N VAL A 69 -9.88 4.90 20.25
CA VAL A 69 -11.23 4.73 19.71
C VAL A 69 -11.85 6.06 19.31
N VAL A 70 -11.67 7.12 20.11
CA VAL A 70 -12.14 8.47 19.76
C VAL A 70 -11.41 8.99 18.51
N GLY A 71 -10.09 8.81 18.43
CA GLY A 71 -9.31 9.18 17.25
C GLY A 71 -9.79 8.45 15.98
N ALA A 72 -10.01 7.15 16.07
CA ALA A 72 -10.54 6.38 14.95
C ALA A 72 -11.97 6.79 14.56
N LEU A 73 -12.83 7.11 15.54
CA LEU A 73 -14.17 7.63 15.27
C LEU A 73 -14.12 8.94 14.48
N ILE A 74 -13.23 9.87 14.85
CA ILE A 74 -13.02 11.13 14.13
C ILE A 74 -12.62 10.84 12.68
N VAL A 75 -11.67 9.93 12.45
CA VAL A 75 -11.21 9.57 11.10
C VAL A 75 -12.35 8.95 10.26
N ILE A 76 -13.15 8.06 10.84
CA ILE A 76 -14.31 7.45 10.15
C ILE A 76 -15.33 8.51 9.75
N LEU A 77 -15.62 9.48 10.64
CA LEU A 77 -16.54 10.57 10.35
C LEU A 77 -15.98 11.54 9.29
N LEU A 78 -14.66 11.77 9.28
CA LEU A 78 -14.03 12.66 8.31
C LEU A 78 -14.00 12.04 6.91
N ASP A 79 -13.79 10.73 6.80
CA ASP A 79 -13.96 9.99 5.54
C ASP A 79 -15.41 10.08 5.02
N GLU A 80 -16.41 9.98 5.90
CA GLU A 80 -17.81 10.15 5.51
C GLU A 80 -18.13 11.57 5.02
N LEU A 81 -17.59 12.60 5.69
CA LEU A 81 -17.77 13.98 5.28
C LEU A 81 -17.22 14.20 3.86
N LEU A 82 -16.02 13.68 3.57
CA LEU A 82 -15.41 13.77 2.26
C LEU A 82 -16.22 13.00 1.19
N GLN A 83 -16.70 11.80 1.51
CA GLN A 83 -17.50 10.98 0.60
C GLN A 83 -18.90 11.55 0.30
N LYS A 84 -19.48 12.34 1.22
CA LYS A 84 -20.78 13.02 1.02
C LYS A 84 -20.72 14.21 0.07
N GLY A 85 -19.58 14.45 -0.59
CA GLY A 85 -19.42 15.46 -1.63
C GLY A 85 -18.79 16.78 -1.15
N TYR A 86 -18.38 16.87 0.11
CA TYR A 86 -17.54 17.98 0.57
C TYR A 86 -16.07 17.82 0.16
N GLY A 87 -15.66 16.63 -0.30
CA GLY A 87 -14.33 16.34 -0.83
C GLY A 87 -14.33 16.09 -2.34
N LEU A 88 -13.18 16.32 -2.98
CA LEU A 88 -12.95 16.03 -4.40
C LEU A 88 -12.77 14.53 -4.69
N GLY A 89 -12.68 13.69 -3.66
CA GLY A 89 -12.39 12.26 -3.79
C GLY A 89 -12.64 11.47 -2.50
N SER A 90 -12.12 10.24 -2.43
CA SER A 90 -12.22 9.37 -1.26
C SER A 90 -11.29 9.85 -0.13
N GLY A 91 -11.79 9.91 1.10
CA GLY A 91 -11.01 10.34 2.26
C GLY A 91 -9.81 9.43 2.52
N VAL A 92 -9.98 8.12 2.40
CA VAL A 92 -8.89 7.13 2.53
C VAL A 92 -7.72 7.44 1.60
N SER A 93 -7.99 7.74 0.32
CA SER A 93 -6.93 8.04 -0.65
C SER A 93 -6.18 9.34 -0.34
N LEU A 94 -6.89 10.34 0.20
CA LEU A 94 -6.31 11.63 0.56
C LEU A 94 -5.40 11.50 1.77
N PHE A 95 -5.81 10.77 2.81
CA PHE A 95 -4.98 10.58 4.00
C PHE A 95 -3.70 9.83 3.70
N ILE A 96 -3.78 8.78 2.88
CA ILE A 96 -2.61 8.00 2.45
C ILE A 96 -1.64 8.90 1.65
N ALA A 97 -2.16 9.68 0.70
CA ALA A 97 -1.34 10.56 -0.11
C ALA A 97 -0.62 11.62 0.74
N THR A 98 -1.35 12.27 1.67
CA THR A 98 -0.77 13.28 2.57
C THR A 98 0.32 12.68 3.46
N ASN A 99 0.07 11.50 4.04
CA ASN A 99 1.04 10.87 4.94
C ASN A 99 2.33 10.43 4.20
N ILE A 100 2.20 9.91 2.98
CA ILE A 100 3.37 9.57 2.15
C ILE A 100 4.14 10.85 1.77
N CYS A 101 3.45 11.91 1.35
CA CYS A 101 4.10 13.19 1.03
C CYS A 101 4.80 13.79 2.25
N GLU A 102 4.17 13.76 3.43
CA GLU A 102 4.76 14.21 4.70
C GLU A 102 6.03 13.41 5.02
N SER A 103 5.98 12.08 4.95
CA SER A 103 7.13 11.21 5.19
C SER A 103 8.30 11.50 4.24
N ILE A 104 8.02 11.69 2.94
CA ILE A 104 9.06 12.04 1.95
C ILE A 104 9.69 13.40 2.27
N VAL A 105 8.87 14.41 2.57
CA VAL A 105 9.36 15.76 2.92
C VAL A 105 10.15 15.73 4.22
N TRP A 106 9.68 14.99 5.23
CA TRP A 106 10.37 14.86 6.51
C TRP A 106 11.72 14.18 6.34
N LYS A 107 11.79 13.03 5.65
CA LYS A 107 13.07 12.33 5.37
C LYS A 107 14.03 13.17 4.51
N ALA A 108 13.52 14.06 3.67
CA ALA A 108 14.35 14.94 2.85
C ALA A 108 14.89 16.17 3.61
N PHE A 109 14.07 16.76 4.48
CA PHE A 109 14.30 18.08 5.10
C PHE A 109 14.35 18.07 6.64
N SER A 110 14.39 16.91 7.30
CA SER A 110 14.35 16.84 8.76
C SER A 110 15.52 17.62 9.39
N PRO A 111 15.22 18.58 10.30
CA PRO A 111 16.24 19.39 10.97
C PRO A 111 16.83 18.70 12.21
N THR A 112 16.39 17.47 12.51
CA THR A 112 16.85 16.67 13.64
C THR A 112 18.29 16.22 13.43
N THR A 113 19.10 16.31 14.49
CA THR A 113 20.48 15.83 14.50
C THR A 113 20.58 14.54 15.29
N VAL A 114 21.14 13.50 14.68
CA VAL A 114 21.46 12.24 15.35
C VAL A 114 22.97 12.18 15.53
N ASN A 115 23.42 11.92 16.74
CA ASN A 115 24.85 11.86 17.06
C ASN A 115 25.29 10.40 17.16
N THR A 116 25.82 9.84 16.07
CA THR A 116 26.27 8.44 16.00
C THR A 116 27.73 8.28 16.47
N GLY A 117 28.19 9.13 17.39
CA GLY A 117 29.53 9.06 17.99
C GLY A 117 30.67 9.67 17.15
N ARG A 118 30.39 10.17 15.94
CA ARG A 118 31.34 10.92 15.08
C ARG A 118 31.06 12.42 14.98
N GLY A 119 30.03 12.91 15.68
CA GLY A 119 29.56 14.29 15.63
C GLY A 119 28.05 14.37 15.37
N PRO A 120 27.43 15.55 15.53
CA PRO A 120 26.03 15.75 15.20
C PRO A 120 25.87 15.70 13.69
N GLU A 121 25.18 14.69 13.19
CA GLU A 121 24.86 14.60 11.78
C GLU A 121 23.35 14.81 11.58
N PHE A 122 22.96 15.65 10.63
CA PHE A 122 21.55 15.86 10.32
C PHE A 122 20.92 14.60 9.72
N GLU A 123 19.67 14.36 10.07
CA GLU A 123 18.86 13.24 9.58
C GLU A 123 18.34 13.51 8.15
N GLY A 124 18.07 14.77 7.82
CA GLY A 124 17.55 15.15 6.51
C GLY A 124 18.60 15.06 5.41
N ALA A 125 18.32 14.31 4.34
CA ALA A 125 19.26 14.09 3.24
C ALA A 125 19.82 15.39 2.62
N ILE A 126 18.96 16.42 2.49
CA ILE A 126 19.35 17.71 1.89
C ILE A 126 20.05 18.61 2.92
N VAL A 127 19.54 18.64 4.16
CA VAL A 127 20.11 19.45 5.25
C VAL A 127 21.51 18.95 5.61
N ALA A 128 21.70 17.64 5.66
CA ALA A 128 23.00 16.99 5.88
C ALA A 128 23.99 17.29 4.74
N LEU A 129 23.52 17.31 3.48
CA LEU A 129 24.35 17.70 2.33
C LEU A 129 24.88 19.13 2.52
N PHE A 130 24.01 20.09 2.80
CA PHE A 130 24.41 21.48 2.98
C PHE A 130 25.33 21.65 4.19
N HIS A 131 25.04 20.99 5.31
CA HIS A 131 25.88 21.06 6.50
C HIS A 131 27.28 20.46 6.28
N MET A 132 27.38 19.27 5.68
CA MET A 132 28.67 18.61 5.41
C MET A 132 29.47 19.36 4.34
N LEU A 133 28.81 19.92 3.32
CA LEU A 133 29.47 20.70 2.26
C LEU A 133 30.06 22.02 2.77
N PHE A 134 29.42 22.65 3.76
CA PHE A 134 29.89 23.92 4.34
C PHE A 134 30.87 23.74 5.50
N THR A 135 30.77 22.65 6.25
CA THR A 135 31.54 22.46 7.50
C THR A 135 32.86 21.69 7.30
N TRP A 136 32.97 20.82 6.27
CA TRP A 136 34.17 20.02 6.03
C TRP A 136 35.03 20.57 4.88
N ASN A 137 36.35 20.68 5.10
CA ASN A 137 37.32 21.15 4.08
C ASN A 137 37.64 20.09 3.00
N ASP A 138 37.50 18.79 3.31
CA ASP A 138 37.70 17.68 2.35
C ASP A 138 36.41 17.40 1.56
N LYS A 139 36.20 18.20 0.50
CA LYS A 139 35.02 18.13 -0.36
C LYS A 139 34.76 16.74 -0.99
N SER A 140 35.80 15.92 -1.21
CA SER A 140 35.66 14.61 -1.86
C SER A 140 35.25 13.49 -0.89
N ARG A 141 35.70 13.52 0.38
CA ARG A 141 35.27 12.58 1.42
C ARG A 141 33.86 12.91 1.93
N ALA A 142 33.58 14.19 2.17
CA ALA A 142 32.25 14.64 2.58
C ALA A 142 31.17 14.27 1.56
N LEU A 143 31.45 14.40 0.25
CA LEU A 143 30.51 13.98 -0.80
C LEU A 143 30.34 12.46 -0.84
N LYS A 144 31.42 11.68 -0.66
CA LYS A 144 31.34 10.22 -0.69
C LYS A 144 30.58 9.68 0.53
N GLU A 145 30.73 10.31 1.68
CA GLU A 145 30.08 9.94 2.94
C GLU A 145 28.60 10.42 3.00
N ALA A 146 28.28 11.57 2.37
CA ALA A 146 26.90 12.03 2.18
C ALA A 146 26.12 11.24 1.10
N PHE A 147 26.81 10.61 0.14
CA PHE A 147 26.19 9.75 -0.88
C PHE A 147 26.04 8.29 -0.44
N TRP A 148 26.97 7.76 0.37
CA TRP A 148 27.00 6.36 0.82
C TRP A 148 26.94 6.22 2.35
N ARG A 149 25.87 6.73 2.98
CA ARG A 149 25.62 6.50 4.40
C ARG A 149 24.77 5.25 4.59
N GLU A 150 25.25 4.27 5.35
CA GLU A 150 24.51 3.00 5.52
C GLU A 150 23.33 3.11 6.48
N ARG A 151 23.31 4.11 7.36
CA ARG A 151 22.34 4.20 8.46
C ARG A 151 21.29 5.30 8.32
N LEU A 152 21.44 6.25 7.39
CA LEU A 152 20.58 7.44 7.28
C LEU A 152 20.14 7.73 5.84
N PRO A 153 19.03 8.48 5.64
CA PRO A 153 18.53 8.87 4.33
C PRO A 153 19.62 9.55 3.48
N ASN A 154 20.00 8.90 2.39
CA ASN A 154 21.01 9.43 1.47
C ASN A 154 20.40 10.28 0.36
N ILE A 155 21.24 11.13 -0.22
CA ILE A 155 20.95 11.81 -1.49
C ILE A 155 20.70 10.78 -2.60
N MET A 156 21.38 9.63 -2.57
CA MET A 156 21.13 8.52 -3.51
C MET A 156 19.69 8.00 -3.39
N ASN A 157 19.17 7.86 -2.17
CA ASN A 157 17.80 7.40 -1.92
C ASN A 157 16.77 8.43 -2.41
N LEU A 158 17.08 9.73 -2.27
CA LEU A 158 16.24 10.80 -2.79
C LEU A 158 16.24 10.83 -4.33
N ILE A 159 17.40 10.67 -4.97
CA ILE A 159 17.51 10.55 -6.44
C ILE A 159 16.77 9.30 -6.93
N ALA A 160 16.94 8.16 -6.25
CA ALA A 160 16.22 6.92 -6.55
C ALA A 160 14.70 7.15 -6.48
N THR A 161 14.22 7.86 -5.47
CA THR A 161 12.80 8.21 -5.32
C THR A 161 12.29 9.06 -6.50
N VAL A 162 13.05 10.07 -6.94
CA VAL A 162 12.70 10.90 -8.11
C VAL A 162 12.67 10.08 -9.41
N VAL A 163 13.64 9.18 -9.59
CA VAL A 163 13.69 8.28 -10.76
C VAL A 163 12.49 7.35 -10.79
N VAL A 164 12.18 6.69 -9.66
CA VAL A 164 11.01 5.82 -9.53
C VAL A 164 9.73 6.61 -9.81
N PHE A 165 9.60 7.82 -9.25
CA PHE A 165 8.45 8.70 -9.49
C PHE A 165 8.26 9.04 -10.97
N ALA A 166 9.34 9.39 -11.69
CA ALA A 166 9.30 9.67 -13.12
C ALA A 166 8.90 8.43 -13.95
N VAL A 167 9.44 7.25 -13.61
CA VAL A 167 9.10 5.98 -14.25
C VAL A 167 7.62 5.63 -14.02
N VAL A 168 7.11 5.82 -12.81
CA VAL A 168 5.70 5.55 -12.48
C VAL A 168 4.76 6.47 -13.27
N ILE A 169 5.06 7.77 -13.36
CA ILE A 169 4.26 8.71 -14.19
C ILE A 169 4.25 8.28 -15.65
N TYR A 170 5.41 7.90 -16.19
CA TYR A 170 5.52 7.43 -17.56
C TYR A 170 4.68 6.15 -17.78
N LEU A 171 4.78 5.18 -16.87
CA LEU A 171 4.04 3.93 -16.95
C LEU A 171 2.52 4.12 -16.77
N GLN A 172 2.10 5.11 -15.98
CA GLN A 172 0.69 5.46 -15.80
C GLN A 172 0.06 6.08 -17.05
N GLY A 173 0.88 6.62 -17.97
CA GLY A 173 0.44 7.14 -19.25
C GLY A 173 -0.02 6.07 -20.26
N PHE A 174 0.37 4.80 -20.08
CA PHE A 174 -0.01 3.73 -21.00
C PHE A 174 -1.50 3.42 -20.92
N ARG A 175 -2.20 3.61 -22.05
CA ARG A 175 -3.60 3.28 -22.21
C ARG A 175 -3.85 2.66 -23.58
N ILE A 176 -4.67 1.61 -23.60
CA ILE A 176 -5.14 0.95 -24.81
C ILE A 176 -6.51 1.54 -25.12
N GLU A 177 -6.60 2.29 -26.22
CA GLU A 177 -7.86 2.91 -26.65
C GLU A 177 -8.64 1.95 -27.54
N ILE A 178 -9.79 1.49 -27.06
CA ILE A 178 -10.70 0.64 -27.82
C ILE A 178 -11.73 1.53 -28.52
N PRO A 179 -11.80 1.53 -29.87
CA PRO A 179 -12.75 2.37 -30.59
C PRO A 179 -14.18 1.84 -30.42
N VAL A 180 -15.06 2.69 -29.91
CA VAL A 180 -16.49 2.42 -29.70
C VAL A 180 -17.32 3.39 -30.53
N LYS A 181 -18.42 2.89 -31.09
CA LYS A 181 -19.41 3.69 -31.83
C LYS A 181 -20.74 3.64 -31.09
N SER A 182 -21.43 4.78 -31.01
CA SER A 182 -22.80 4.78 -30.54
C SER A 182 -23.71 4.16 -31.60
N ASN A 183 -24.62 3.26 -31.20
CA ASN A 183 -25.66 2.75 -32.07
C ASN A 183 -26.86 3.73 -32.16
N ARG A 184 -27.03 4.58 -31.13
CA ARG A 184 -28.12 5.55 -31.03
C ARG A 184 -27.92 6.78 -31.90
N PHE A 185 -26.69 7.31 -31.95
CA PHE A 185 -26.35 8.47 -32.77
C PHE A 185 -25.36 8.07 -33.88
N ARG A 186 -25.83 8.08 -35.13
CA ARG A 186 -24.98 7.80 -36.30
C ARG A 186 -23.86 8.84 -36.37
N GLY A 187 -22.61 8.37 -36.47
CA GLY A 187 -21.42 9.21 -36.63
C GLY A 187 -20.66 9.52 -35.33
N GLN A 188 -21.24 9.27 -34.15
CA GLN A 188 -20.55 9.47 -32.88
C GLN A 188 -19.57 8.31 -32.62
N ARG A 189 -18.29 8.57 -32.82
CA ARG A 189 -17.18 7.69 -32.45
C ARG A 189 -16.57 8.19 -31.15
N GLY A 190 -16.37 7.27 -30.22
CA GLY A 190 -15.60 7.50 -28.99
C GLY A 190 -14.50 6.47 -28.86
N SER A 191 -13.54 6.75 -28.00
CA SER A 191 -12.54 5.77 -27.56
C SER A 191 -12.83 5.43 -26.11
N TYR A 192 -12.89 4.14 -25.78
CA TYR A 192 -12.92 3.66 -24.39
C TYR A 192 -11.47 3.32 -23.98
N PRO A 193 -10.80 4.16 -23.16
CA PRO A 193 -9.42 3.92 -22.76
C PRO A 193 -9.35 2.89 -21.63
N VAL A 194 -8.70 1.77 -21.89
CA VAL A 194 -8.30 0.79 -20.88
C VAL A 194 -6.88 1.12 -20.45
N LYS A 195 -6.73 1.73 -19.27
CA LYS A 195 -5.39 2.04 -18.70
C LYS A 195 -4.65 0.75 -18.35
N LEU A 196 -3.33 0.74 -18.51
CA LEU A 196 -2.47 -0.38 -18.11
C LEU A 196 -2.65 -0.72 -16.63
N PHE A 197 -2.72 0.29 -15.76
CA PHE A 197 -3.11 0.16 -14.36
C PHE A 197 -4.64 0.10 -14.23
N TYR A 198 -5.23 -0.99 -14.72
CA TYR A 198 -6.68 -1.16 -14.78
C TYR A 198 -7.33 -1.14 -13.39
N THR A 199 -6.74 -1.86 -12.42
CA THR A 199 -7.17 -1.87 -11.02
C THR A 199 -6.53 -0.76 -10.18
N SER A 200 -5.82 0.19 -10.81
CA SER A 200 -5.05 1.25 -10.13
C SER A 200 -4.10 0.66 -9.04
N ASN A 201 -3.98 1.34 -7.90
CA ASN A 201 -3.06 1.01 -6.80
C ASN A 201 -3.65 0.03 -5.75
N MET A 202 -4.89 -0.44 -5.94
CA MET A 202 -5.55 -1.27 -4.93
C MET A 202 -4.87 -2.62 -4.65
N PRO A 203 -4.33 -3.35 -5.66
CA PRO A 203 -3.66 -4.63 -5.39
C PRO A 203 -2.42 -4.49 -4.51
N ILE A 204 -1.59 -3.46 -4.73
CA ILE A 204 -0.45 -3.16 -3.85
C ILE A 204 -0.93 -2.82 -2.44
N MET A 205 -1.97 -1.98 -2.33
CA MET A 205 -2.52 -1.60 -1.03
C MET A 205 -3.04 -2.81 -0.24
N LEU A 206 -3.68 -3.77 -0.92
CA LEU A 206 -4.16 -5.01 -0.30
C LEU A 206 -3.01 -5.92 0.14
N GLU A 207 -1.98 -6.04 -0.70
CA GLU A 207 -0.78 -6.81 -0.39
C GLU A 207 -0.04 -6.22 0.81
N SER A 208 0.21 -4.91 0.82
CA SER A 208 0.88 -4.20 1.92
C SER A 208 0.09 -4.26 3.23
N ALA A 209 -1.25 -4.15 3.15
CA ALA A 209 -2.10 -4.31 4.33
C ALA A 209 -2.10 -5.75 4.86
N LEU A 210 -2.06 -6.75 3.97
CA LEU A 210 -1.99 -8.16 4.36
C LEU A 210 -0.66 -8.47 5.04
N THR A 211 0.46 -8.08 4.44
CA THR A 211 1.81 -8.28 5.02
C THR A 211 1.93 -7.59 6.37
N SER A 212 1.46 -6.34 6.48
CA SER A 212 1.45 -5.60 7.75
C SER A 212 0.65 -6.30 8.85
N ASN A 213 -0.55 -6.80 8.53
CA ASN A 213 -1.37 -7.55 9.48
C ASN A 213 -0.71 -8.87 9.90
N VAL A 214 -0.07 -9.58 8.96
CA VAL A 214 0.69 -10.80 9.24
C VAL A 214 1.87 -10.50 10.17
N TYR A 215 2.58 -9.39 9.96
CA TYR A 215 3.67 -8.98 10.85
C TYR A 215 3.19 -8.71 12.26
N ILE A 216 2.16 -7.89 12.42
CA ILE A 216 1.58 -7.58 13.74
C ILE A 216 1.16 -8.87 14.47
N LEU A 217 0.45 -9.77 13.77
CA LEU A 217 0.03 -11.05 14.35
C LEU A 217 1.23 -11.93 14.73
N SER A 218 2.23 -12.02 13.85
CA SER A 218 3.42 -12.83 14.13
C SER A 218 4.24 -12.29 15.30
N GLN A 219 4.39 -10.97 15.40
CA GLN A 219 5.07 -10.31 16.51
C GLN A 219 4.31 -10.51 17.83
N MET A 220 2.98 -10.41 17.79
CA MET A 220 2.12 -10.68 18.95
C MET A 220 2.24 -12.14 19.42
N LEU A 221 2.20 -13.10 18.49
CA LEU A 221 2.35 -14.52 18.81
C LEU A 221 3.73 -14.81 19.41
N PHE A 222 4.79 -14.20 18.86
CA PHE A 222 6.15 -14.34 19.36
C PHE A 222 6.30 -13.80 20.79
N ASN A 223 5.76 -12.61 21.06
CA ASN A 223 5.80 -12.00 22.40
C ASN A 223 5.04 -12.80 23.46
N ARG A 224 4.00 -13.55 23.07
CA ARG A 224 3.17 -14.33 24.01
C ARG A 224 3.61 -15.79 24.15
N PHE A 225 4.15 -16.41 23.11
CA PHE A 225 4.54 -17.83 23.10
C PHE A 225 5.88 -18.06 22.35
N PRO A 226 7.03 -17.67 22.94
CA PRO A 226 8.33 -17.76 22.27
C PRO A 226 8.84 -19.19 21.99
N ASP A 227 8.33 -20.19 22.73
CA ASP A 227 8.81 -21.58 22.64
C ASP A 227 7.97 -22.50 21.73
N ASN A 228 6.85 -22.01 21.17
CA ASN A 228 6.03 -22.82 20.28
C ASN A 228 6.68 -22.97 18.89
N PHE A 229 6.81 -24.21 18.42
CA PHE A 229 7.39 -24.53 17.10
C PHE A 229 6.68 -23.79 15.94
N LEU A 230 5.35 -23.70 15.98
CA LEU A 230 4.55 -22.96 15.00
C LEU A 230 4.83 -21.45 15.01
N VAL A 231 5.12 -20.88 16.18
CA VAL A 231 5.39 -19.45 16.34
C VAL A 231 6.79 -19.12 15.80
N ARG A 232 7.78 -19.97 16.09
CA ARG A 232 9.13 -19.84 15.50
C ARG A 232 9.15 -20.03 13.98
N MET A 233 8.26 -20.87 13.44
CA MET A 233 8.09 -21.00 11.98
C MET A 233 7.46 -19.75 11.35
N LEU A 234 6.49 -19.13 12.03
CA LEU A 234 5.86 -17.89 11.60
C LEU A 234 6.85 -16.71 11.55
N GLY A 235 7.66 -16.52 12.59
CA GLY A 235 8.67 -15.48 12.62
C GLY A 235 9.33 -15.32 13.98
N VAL A 236 10.66 -15.27 14.01
CA VAL A 236 11.45 -14.86 15.18
C VAL A 236 11.80 -13.39 15.03
N TRP A 237 11.31 -12.57 15.95
CA TRP A 237 11.51 -11.13 15.96
C TRP A 237 12.60 -10.78 16.97
N GLU A 238 13.70 -10.18 16.52
CA GLU A 238 14.78 -9.66 17.38
C GLU A 238 14.89 -8.14 17.20
N PRO A 239 15.07 -7.36 18.29
CA PRO A 239 15.38 -5.94 18.17
C PRO A 239 16.78 -5.74 17.58
N LEU A 240 16.92 -4.81 16.64
CA LEU A 240 18.23 -4.41 16.11
C LEU A 240 18.96 -3.58 17.18
N GLU A 241 20.27 -3.82 17.40
CA GLU A 241 21.09 -3.28 18.51
C GLU A 241 21.09 -1.75 18.70
N ASP A 242 20.48 -0.96 17.81
CA ASP A 242 20.47 0.52 17.86
C ASP A 242 19.11 1.16 17.49
N SER A 243 18.03 0.38 17.35
CA SER A 243 16.68 0.92 17.04
C SER A 243 15.57 0.08 17.65
N GLN A 244 14.46 0.72 18.06
CA GLN A 244 13.24 0.02 18.52
C GLN A 244 12.51 -0.76 17.40
N GLN A 245 13.09 -0.84 16.20
CA GLN A 245 12.55 -1.60 15.09
C GLN A 245 12.85 -3.10 15.30
N LEU A 246 11.81 -3.87 15.56
CA LEU A 246 11.92 -5.34 15.62
C LEU A 246 12.05 -5.88 14.20
N MET A 247 13.08 -6.68 13.96
CA MET A 247 13.30 -7.36 12.69
C MET A 247 12.96 -8.84 12.82
N ALA A 248 12.20 -9.36 11.87
CA ALA A 248 12.09 -10.80 11.68
C ALA A 248 13.45 -11.31 11.17
N LYS A 249 14.17 -12.11 11.96
CA LYS A 249 15.49 -12.68 11.59
C LYS A 249 15.38 -14.07 10.97
N SER A 250 14.28 -14.78 11.26
CA SER A 250 14.00 -16.11 10.68
C SER A 250 12.49 -16.39 10.66
N GLY A 251 12.03 -17.22 9.71
CA GLY A 251 10.63 -17.64 9.58
C GLY A 251 9.94 -17.17 8.29
N ILE A 252 8.65 -17.44 8.15
CA ILE A 252 7.84 -17.02 7.00
C ILE A 252 7.79 -15.47 6.91
N ALA A 253 7.73 -14.80 8.05
CA ALA A 253 7.77 -13.33 8.15
C ALA A 253 9.10 -12.74 7.67
N TYR A 254 10.21 -13.49 7.74
CA TYR A 254 11.47 -13.08 7.14
C TYR A 254 11.32 -13.06 5.61
N TYR A 255 10.91 -14.16 4.98
CA TYR A 255 10.77 -14.22 3.51
C TYR A 255 9.75 -13.23 2.92
N MET A 256 8.81 -12.76 3.73
CA MET A 256 7.85 -11.72 3.33
C MET A 256 8.43 -10.30 3.48
N SER A 257 9.49 -10.10 4.28
CA SER A 257 10.02 -8.78 4.58
C SER A 257 10.99 -8.27 3.49
N PRO A 258 10.90 -6.96 3.16
CA PRO A 258 11.77 -6.37 2.14
C PRO A 258 13.24 -6.39 2.60
N PRO A 259 14.19 -6.79 1.73
CA PRO A 259 15.60 -6.60 2.03
C PRO A 259 15.96 -5.11 2.04
N HIS A 260 16.41 -4.60 3.18
CA HIS A 260 16.66 -3.17 3.41
C HIS A 260 17.86 -2.58 2.67
N THR A 261 18.76 -3.39 2.14
CA THR A 261 19.98 -2.89 1.49
C THR A 261 20.35 -3.74 0.30
N LEU A 262 20.86 -3.11 -0.77
CA LEU A 262 21.45 -3.82 -1.91
C LEU A 262 22.48 -4.87 -1.44
N LYS A 263 23.26 -4.56 -0.39
CA LYS A 263 24.20 -5.51 0.21
C LYS A 263 23.53 -6.74 0.82
N SER A 264 22.42 -6.60 1.55
CA SER A 264 21.70 -7.75 2.10
C SER A 264 21.00 -8.55 1.01
N ALA A 265 20.52 -7.90 -0.06
CA ALA A 265 19.93 -8.57 -1.22
C ALA A 265 20.96 -9.43 -1.99
N PHE A 266 22.22 -8.97 -2.08
CA PHE A 266 23.31 -9.73 -2.70
C PHE A 266 23.87 -10.84 -1.81
N LEU A 267 23.83 -10.68 -0.49
CA LEU A 267 24.28 -11.70 0.45
C LEU A 267 23.33 -12.92 0.46
N ASP A 268 22.02 -12.68 0.39
CA ASP A 268 20.99 -13.72 0.38
C ASP A 268 20.14 -13.66 -0.91
N PRO A 269 20.66 -14.15 -2.05
CA PRO A 269 19.95 -14.10 -3.34
C PRO A 269 18.67 -14.97 -3.35
N ILE A 270 18.65 -16.04 -2.56
CA ILE A 270 17.49 -16.93 -2.43
C ILE A 270 16.32 -16.20 -1.76
N HIS A 271 16.62 -15.45 -0.69
CA HIS A 271 15.63 -14.62 0.01
C HIS A 271 15.00 -13.60 -0.93
N THR A 272 15.85 -12.85 -1.64
CA THR A 272 15.41 -11.83 -2.58
C THR A 272 14.56 -12.44 -3.70
N ALA A 273 14.93 -13.60 -4.24
CA ALA A 273 14.16 -14.28 -5.28
C ALA A 273 12.78 -14.74 -4.79
N ILE A 274 12.69 -15.27 -3.56
CA ILE A 274 11.42 -15.69 -2.95
C ILE A 274 10.53 -14.47 -2.71
N TYR A 275 11.07 -13.39 -2.14
CA TYR A 275 10.35 -12.14 -1.90
C TYR A 275 9.80 -11.53 -3.19
N VAL A 276 10.63 -11.40 -4.24
CA VAL A 276 10.21 -10.88 -5.55
C VAL A 276 9.08 -11.74 -6.13
N THR A 277 9.24 -13.07 -6.09
CA THR A 277 8.24 -14.00 -6.65
C THR A 277 6.93 -13.93 -5.88
N PHE A 278 7.01 -13.83 -4.54
CA PHE A 278 5.85 -13.70 -3.68
C PHE A 278 5.07 -12.41 -3.97
N ILE A 279 5.72 -11.24 -4.01
CA ILE A 279 5.03 -9.98 -4.29
C ILE A 279 4.43 -9.98 -5.69
N LEU A 280 5.18 -10.40 -6.71
CA LEU A 280 4.67 -10.43 -8.08
C LEU A 280 3.44 -11.34 -8.22
N THR A 281 3.49 -12.53 -7.61
CA THR A 281 2.37 -13.48 -7.66
C THR A 281 1.19 -12.98 -6.84
N ALA A 282 1.40 -12.45 -5.64
CA ALA A 282 0.37 -11.87 -4.79
C ALA A 282 -0.32 -10.68 -5.48
N CYS A 283 0.44 -9.71 -6.01
CA CYS A 283 -0.12 -8.55 -6.72
C CYS A 283 -0.87 -8.95 -7.99
N ALA A 284 -0.38 -9.93 -8.76
CA ALA A 284 -1.07 -10.42 -9.95
C ALA A 284 -2.38 -11.16 -9.61
N LEU A 285 -2.37 -11.98 -8.56
CA LEU A 285 -3.57 -12.69 -8.07
C LEU A 285 -4.60 -11.71 -7.52
N PHE A 286 -4.19 -10.79 -6.64
CA PHE A 286 -5.08 -9.78 -6.08
C PHE A 286 -5.64 -8.84 -7.15
N SER A 287 -4.85 -8.49 -8.17
CA SER A 287 -5.37 -7.69 -9.29
C SER A 287 -6.47 -8.44 -10.04
N LYS A 288 -6.27 -9.73 -10.36
CA LYS A 288 -7.30 -10.54 -11.05
C LYS A 288 -8.58 -10.67 -10.23
N THR A 289 -8.47 -11.04 -8.96
CA THR A 289 -9.65 -11.19 -8.09
C THR A 289 -10.35 -9.85 -7.87
N TRP A 290 -9.60 -8.75 -7.81
CA TRP A 290 -10.18 -7.42 -7.63
C TRP A 290 -11.03 -6.97 -8.82
N ILE A 291 -10.67 -7.31 -10.06
CA ILE A 291 -11.51 -6.99 -11.23
C ILE A 291 -12.90 -7.62 -11.10
N GLU A 292 -12.95 -8.88 -10.64
CA GLU A 292 -14.20 -9.61 -10.46
C GLU A 292 -15.03 -9.01 -9.32
N VAL A 293 -14.40 -8.68 -8.19
CA VAL A 293 -15.07 -8.10 -7.02
C VAL A 293 -15.53 -6.65 -7.25
N SER A 294 -14.77 -5.87 -8.01
CA SER A 294 -15.07 -4.45 -8.26
C SER A 294 -16.16 -4.21 -9.30
N GLY A 295 -16.71 -5.28 -9.91
CA GLY A 295 -17.67 -5.15 -11.02
C GLY A 295 -17.06 -4.49 -12.26
N SER A 296 -15.73 -4.47 -12.37
CA SER A 296 -14.99 -4.04 -13.56
C SER A 296 -14.62 -5.23 -14.44
N GLY A 297 -15.34 -6.34 -14.27
CA GLY A 297 -15.15 -7.56 -15.05
C GLY A 297 -15.42 -7.32 -16.54
N PRO A 298 -14.83 -8.12 -17.44
CA PRO A 298 -15.13 -8.04 -18.87
C PRO A 298 -16.62 -8.19 -19.18
N ARG A 299 -17.35 -8.93 -18.35
CA ARG A 299 -18.80 -9.15 -18.48
C ARG A 299 -19.60 -7.90 -18.07
N ASP A 300 -19.23 -7.28 -16.97
CA ASP A 300 -19.91 -6.11 -16.42
C ASP A 300 -19.67 -4.88 -17.29
N VAL A 301 -18.42 -4.68 -17.74
CA VAL A 301 -18.08 -3.62 -18.71
C VAL A 301 -18.80 -3.83 -20.03
N ALA A 302 -18.88 -5.07 -20.53
CA ALA A 302 -19.64 -5.36 -21.75
C ALA A 302 -21.15 -5.08 -21.58
N LYS A 303 -21.71 -5.41 -20.41
CA LYS A 303 -23.11 -5.10 -20.07
C LYS A 303 -23.33 -3.59 -20.00
N GLN A 304 -22.45 -2.86 -19.32
CA GLN A 304 -22.51 -1.40 -19.21
C GLN A 304 -22.43 -0.71 -20.58
N LEU A 305 -21.52 -1.15 -21.46
CA LEU A 305 -21.42 -0.64 -22.83
C LEU A 305 -22.69 -0.95 -23.64
N LYS A 306 -23.27 -2.14 -23.45
CA LYS A 306 -24.54 -2.53 -24.09
C LYS A 306 -25.71 -1.67 -23.61
N ASP A 307 -25.81 -1.43 -22.30
CA ASP A 307 -26.86 -0.59 -21.70
C ASP A 307 -26.74 0.87 -22.16
N GLN A 308 -25.52 1.34 -22.43
CA GLN A 308 -25.24 2.63 -23.06
C GLN A 308 -25.45 2.66 -24.59
N GLN A 309 -25.86 1.54 -25.20
CA GLN A 309 -25.97 1.35 -26.65
C GLN A 309 -24.69 1.66 -27.42
N MET A 310 -23.54 1.37 -26.82
CA MET A 310 -22.22 1.49 -27.42
C MET A 310 -21.78 0.13 -27.96
N VAL A 311 -21.33 0.10 -29.23
CA VAL A 311 -20.84 -1.11 -29.89
C VAL A 311 -19.40 -0.86 -30.33
N MET A 312 -18.54 -1.87 -30.20
CA MET A 312 -17.17 -1.76 -30.70
C MET A 312 -17.14 -1.56 -32.22
N ALA A 313 -16.31 -0.65 -32.71
CA ALA A 313 -16.17 -0.42 -34.14
C ALA A 313 -15.64 -1.69 -34.85
N GLY A 314 -16.27 -2.09 -35.95
CA GLY A 314 -15.87 -3.28 -36.73
C GLY A 314 -16.34 -4.64 -36.20
N HIS A 315 -16.93 -4.71 -35.00
CA HIS A 315 -17.33 -5.97 -34.36
C HIS A 315 -18.85 -6.03 -34.12
N ARG A 316 -19.43 -7.24 -34.15
CA ARG A 316 -20.83 -7.47 -33.74
C ARG A 316 -20.91 -7.45 -32.21
N GLU A 317 -22.09 -7.21 -31.65
CA GLU A 317 -22.28 -7.13 -30.19
C GLU A 317 -21.73 -8.34 -29.42
N GLY A 318 -21.84 -9.55 -30.00
CA GLY A 318 -21.28 -10.77 -29.39
C GLY A 318 -19.75 -10.86 -29.42
N SER A 319 -19.06 -10.23 -30.37
CA SER A 319 -17.60 -10.26 -30.45
C SER A 319 -16.93 -9.19 -29.59
N MET A 320 -17.66 -8.16 -29.17
CA MET A 320 -17.18 -7.15 -28.22
C MET A 320 -16.74 -7.77 -26.88
N TYR A 321 -17.54 -8.69 -26.34
CA TYR A 321 -17.20 -9.41 -25.11
C TYR A 321 -15.93 -10.26 -25.26
N LYS A 322 -15.72 -10.88 -26.43
CA LYS A 322 -14.53 -11.72 -26.69
C LYS A 322 -13.25 -10.90 -26.69
N GLU A 323 -13.27 -9.70 -27.27
CA GLU A 323 -12.13 -8.77 -27.23
C GLU A 323 -11.90 -8.21 -25.82
N LEU A 324 -12.95 -7.77 -25.12
CA LEU A 324 -12.84 -7.30 -23.73
C LEU A 324 -12.28 -8.37 -22.79
N LYS A 325 -12.70 -9.63 -22.96
CA LYS A 325 -12.21 -10.78 -22.19
C LYS A 325 -10.73 -11.08 -22.47
N ARG A 326 -10.22 -10.72 -23.65
CA ARG A 326 -8.80 -10.86 -23.97
C ARG A 326 -7.97 -9.72 -23.37
N VAL A 327 -8.47 -8.49 -23.45
CA VAL A 327 -7.72 -7.28 -23.08
C VAL A 327 -7.75 -6.99 -21.58
N ILE A 328 -8.91 -7.06 -20.91
CA ILE A 328 -9.03 -6.62 -19.51
C ILE A 328 -8.23 -7.53 -18.54
N PRO A 329 -8.35 -8.86 -18.56
CA PRO A 329 -7.63 -9.71 -17.62
C PRO A 329 -6.12 -9.71 -17.86
N THR A 330 -5.69 -9.56 -19.12
CA THR A 330 -4.25 -9.45 -19.44
C THR A 330 -3.70 -8.11 -19.00
N ALA A 331 -4.40 -7.01 -19.27
CA ALA A 331 -4.01 -5.67 -18.82
C ALA A 331 -3.91 -5.59 -17.30
N ALA A 332 -4.87 -6.17 -16.57
CA ALA A 332 -4.85 -6.13 -15.12
C ALA A 332 -3.78 -7.05 -14.50
N ALA A 333 -3.64 -8.28 -14.97
CA ALA A 333 -2.60 -9.18 -14.46
C ALA A 333 -1.19 -8.62 -14.72
N PHE A 334 -0.98 -8.07 -15.92
CA PHE A 334 0.28 -7.46 -16.30
C PHE A 334 0.52 -6.13 -15.56
N GLY A 335 -0.53 -5.30 -15.41
CA GLY A 335 -0.48 -4.06 -14.63
C GLY A 335 -0.17 -4.32 -13.16
N GLY A 336 -0.80 -5.32 -12.54
CA GLY A 336 -0.52 -5.74 -11.17
C GLY A 336 0.91 -6.28 -10.99
N ALA A 337 1.41 -7.06 -11.95
CA ALA A 337 2.78 -7.55 -11.92
C ALA A 337 3.81 -6.42 -12.10
N ILE A 338 3.60 -5.48 -13.02
CA ILE A 338 4.48 -4.32 -13.20
C ILE A 338 4.50 -3.46 -11.93
N LEU A 339 3.33 -3.24 -11.33
CA LEU A 339 3.21 -2.51 -10.07
C LEU A 339 3.99 -3.19 -8.93
N GLY A 340 3.87 -4.51 -8.80
CA GLY A 340 4.67 -5.29 -7.83
C GLY A 340 6.17 -5.20 -8.11
N LEU A 341 6.59 -5.28 -9.39
CA LEU A 341 7.98 -5.14 -9.79
C LEU A 341 8.53 -3.75 -9.43
N LEU A 342 7.74 -2.70 -9.68
CA LEU A 342 8.11 -1.32 -9.34
C LEU A 342 8.28 -1.16 -7.83
N SER A 343 7.37 -1.71 -7.03
CA SER A 343 7.48 -1.69 -5.55
C SER A 343 8.78 -2.35 -5.11
N VAL A 344 9.03 -3.58 -5.54
CA VAL A 344 10.25 -4.33 -5.18
C VAL A 344 11.51 -3.59 -5.64
N SER A 345 11.48 -2.98 -6.83
CA SER A 345 12.62 -2.20 -7.31
C SER A 345 12.85 -0.94 -6.48
N ALA A 346 11.79 -0.27 -6.01
CA ALA A 346 11.88 0.89 -5.15
C ALA A 346 12.45 0.51 -3.78
N ASP A 347 11.97 -0.60 -3.20
CA ASP A 347 12.45 -1.13 -1.92
C ASP A 347 13.94 -1.52 -2.01
N LEU A 348 14.35 -2.21 -3.08
CA LEU A 348 15.74 -2.59 -3.32
C LEU A 348 16.67 -1.40 -3.56
N MET A 349 16.18 -0.36 -4.23
CA MET A 349 16.93 0.88 -4.44
C MET A 349 17.03 1.75 -3.17
N GLY A 350 16.34 1.36 -2.08
CA GLY A 350 16.29 2.15 -0.85
C GLY A 350 15.55 3.46 -1.04
N ALA A 351 14.53 3.49 -1.92
CA ALA A 351 13.67 4.66 -2.08
C ALA A 351 13.03 5.03 -0.73
N LEU A 352 12.74 6.31 -0.52
CA LEU A 352 12.22 6.82 0.75
C LEU A 352 10.73 6.55 0.97
N VAL A 353 10.08 5.86 0.02
CA VAL A 353 8.62 5.62 -0.06
C VAL A 353 8.19 4.50 0.88
#